data_AF-D5EHL3-F1
#
_entry.id   AF-D5EHL3-F1
#
_cell.length_a   1.000
_cell.length_b   1.000
_cell.length_c   1.000
_cell.angle_alpha   90.00
_cell.angle_beta   90.00
_cell.angle_gamma   90.00
#
_symmetry.space_group_name_H-M   'P 1'
#
loop_
_entity.id
_entity.type
_entity.pdbx_description
1 polymer ?
#
loop_
_entity_poly.entity_id
_entity_poly.type
_entity_poly.pdbx_seq_one_letter_code
_entity_poly.pdbx_strand_id
1 'polypeptide(L)'
;MSDIGDFLDALLDDAVDFAKEELEQLVNDAKSDSKMFVKHMGELTEEFIKMRALGQITNDELRELMEDLVDLNKMQFHKLSVSAKVRAERIANGISDLVLNRLLALI
;
A
#
# COMPACT_ATOMS: atom_id res chain seq x y z
N MET A 1 -1.13 9.07 -17.59
CA MET A 1 -1.68 8.06 -16.67
C MET A 1 -1.62 8.69 -15.30
N SER A 2 -2.72 8.76 -14.57
CA SER A 2 -2.71 9.33 -13.22
C SER A 2 -1.87 8.43 -12.34
N ASP A 3 -0.85 9.00 -11.70
CA ASP A 3 0.05 8.27 -10.81
C ASP A 3 -0.57 8.18 -9.42
N ILE A 4 -0.09 7.27 -8.57
CA ILE A 4 -0.61 7.16 -7.20
C ILE A 4 -0.51 8.48 -6.43
N GLY A 5 0.49 9.30 -6.75
CA GLY A 5 0.67 10.65 -6.22
C GLY A 5 -0.54 11.56 -6.42
N ASP A 6 -1.22 11.51 -7.58
CA ASP A 6 -2.41 12.33 -7.85
C ASP A 6 -3.57 11.95 -6.93
N PHE A 7 -3.71 10.67 -6.58
CA PHE A 7 -4.76 10.19 -5.68
C PHE A 7 -4.44 10.50 -4.22
N LEU A 8 -3.15 10.52 -3.86
CA LEU A 8 -2.71 10.92 -2.53
C LEU A 8 -2.91 12.43 -2.32
N ASP A 9 -2.68 13.26 -3.33
CA ASP A 9 -3.01 14.69 -3.29
C ASP A 9 -4.50 14.95 -3.13
N ALA A 10 -5.35 14.09 -3.71
CA ALA A 10 -6.79 14.20 -3.53
C ALA A 10 -7.26 13.79 -2.12
N LEU A 11 -6.45 13.00 -1.40
CA LEU A 11 -6.77 12.48 -0.07
C LEU A 11 -6.18 13.30 1.06
N LEU A 12 -5.01 13.89 0.86
CA LEU A 12 -4.23 14.57 1.90
C LEU A 12 -4.09 16.06 1.56
N ASP A 13 -4.29 16.94 2.55
CA ASP A 13 -3.90 18.35 2.42
C ASP A 13 -2.36 18.49 2.34
N ASP A 14 -1.87 19.61 1.78
CA ASP A 14 -0.45 19.98 1.59
C ASP A 14 0.46 19.80 2.84
N ALA A 15 -0.11 19.61 4.02
CA ALA A 15 0.62 19.44 5.28
C ALA A 15 1.26 18.04 5.46
N VAL A 16 1.04 17.09 4.55
CA VAL A 16 1.42 15.67 4.73
C VAL A 16 2.35 15.10 3.64
N ASP A 17 3.09 15.95 2.94
CA ASP A 17 3.99 15.57 1.83
C ASP A 17 4.92 14.39 2.12
N PHE A 18 5.45 14.28 3.34
CA PHE A 18 6.39 13.22 3.70
C PHE A 18 5.77 11.81 3.69
N ALA A 19 4.54 11.67 4.19
CA ALA A 19 3.87 10.36 4.19
C ALA A 19 3.42 9.96 2.78
N LYS A 20 3.12 10.95 1.94
CA LYS A 20 2.80 10.76 0.52
C LYS A 20 4.00 10.23 -0.25
N GLU A 21 5.15 10.90 -0.17
CA GLU A 21 6.37 10.48 -0.87
C GLU A 21 6.83 9.08 -0.44
N GLU A 22 6.82 8.78 0.87
CA GLU A 22 7.18 7.45 1.37
C GLU A 22 6.24 6.37 0.82
N LEU A 23 4.93 6.62 0.81
CA LEU A 23 3.93 5.64 0.35
C LEU A 23 4.01 5.43 -1.16
N GLU A 24 4.12 6.50 -1.93
CA GLU A 24 4.29 6.44 -3.38
C GLU A 24 5.56 5.66 -3.75
N GLN A 25 6.68 5.96 -3.10
CA GLN A 25 7.93 5.26 -3.37
C GLN A 25 7.83 3.78 -3.02
N LEU A 26 7.20 3.44 -1.89
CA LEU A 26 7.07 2.06 -1.45
C LEU A 26 6.14 1.23 -2.37
N VAL A 27 5.06 1.84 -2.86
CA VAL A 27 4.16 1.19 -3.83
C VAL A 27 4.86 1.02 -5.18
N ASN A 28 5.61 2.01 -5.64
CA ASN A 28 6.37 1.91 -6.88
C ASN A 28 7.51 0.88 -6.80
N ASP A 29 8.19 0.79 -5.66
CA ASP A 29 9.18 -0.26 -5.37
C ASP A 29 8.52 -1.65 -5.39
N ALA A 30 7.32 -1.77 -4.81
CA ALA A 30 6.56 -3.02 -4.82
C ALA A 30 6.17 -3.44 -6.24
N LYS A 31 5.62 -2.51 -7.04
CA LYS A 31 5.23 -2.73 -8.45
C LYS A 31 6.40 -3.11 -9.35
N SER A 32 7.60 -2.66 -9.00
CA SER A 32 8.84 -2.93 -9.74
C SER A 32 9.55 -4.22 -9.27
N ASP A 33 9.04 -4.91 -8.25
CA ASP A 33 9.67 -6.12 -7.73
C ASP A 33 9.53 -7.32 -8.70
N SER A 34 10.59 -8.11 -8.78
CA SER A 34 10.64 -9.36 -9.53
C SER A 34 9.63 -10.43 -9.08
N LYS A 35 9.13 -10.31 -7.84
CA LYS A 35 8.19 -11.25 -7.25
C LYS A 35 6.76 -10.83 -7.55
N MET A 36 6.06 -11.68 -8.29
CA MET A 36 4.67 -11.43 -8.71
C MET A 36 3.74 -11.05 -7.56
N PHE A 37 3.89 -11.67 -6.38
CA PHE A 37 3.02 -11.34 -5.23
C PHE A 37 3.34 -9.95 -4.63
N VAL A 38 4.61 -9.53 -4.62
CA VAL A 38 5.01 -8.19 -4.15
C VAL A 38 4.48 -7.13 -5.11
N LYS A 39 4.64 -7.39 -6.40
CA LYS A 39 4.07 -6.57 -7.47
C LYS A 39 2.56 -6.42 -7.32
N HIS A 40 1.86 -7.54 -7.13
CA HIS A 40 0.41 -7.55 -6.97
C HIS A 40 -0.06 -6.78 -5.74
N MET A 41 0.70 -6.82 -4.63
CA MET A 41 0.39 -5.98 -3.47
C MET A 41 0.50 -4.49 -3.80
N GLY A 42 1.57 -4.06 -4.47
CA GLY A 42 1.71 -2.66 -4.88
C GLY A 42 0.56 -2.19 -5.76
N GLU A 43 0.16 -3.03 -6.73
CA GLU A 43 -0.98 -2.75 -7.62
C GLU A 43 -2.30 -2.64 -6.84
N LEU A 44 -2.59 -3.57 -5.92
CA LEU A 44 -3.81 -3.55 -5.11
C LEU A 44 -3.85 -2.35 -4.15
N THR A 45 -2.72 -2.03 -3.51
CA THR A 45 -2.62 -0.86 -2.64
C THR A 45 -2.92 0.44 -3.38
N GLU A 46 -2.35 0.62 -4.58
CA GLU A 46 -2.67 1.76 -5.45
C GLU A 46 -4.15 1.80 -5.81
N GLU A 47 -4.74 0.66 -6.16
CA GLU A 47 -6.15 0.57 -6.51
C GLU A 47 -7.07 0.93 -5.33
N PHE A 48 -6.78 0.46 -4.12
CA PHE A 48 -7.56 0.79 -2.94
C PHE A 48 -7.47 2.28 -2.57
N ILE A 49 -6.27 2.85 -2.64
CA ILE A 49 -6.06 4.29 -2.42
C ILE A 49 -6.85 5.10 -3.45
N LYS A 50 -6.80 4.69 -4.72
CA LYS A 50 -7.59 5.32 -5.78
C LYS A 50 -9.09 5.22 -5.53
N MET A 51 -9.59 4.04 -5.18
CA MET A 51 -11.02 3.86 -4.84
C MET A 51 -11.43 4.79 -3.71
N ARG A 52 -10.56 4.94 -2.69
CA ARG A 52 -10.83 5.83 -1.56
C ARG A 52 -10.78 7.30 -1.96
N ALA A 53 -9.82 7.71 -2.78
CA ALA A 53 -9.69 9.08 -3.31
C ALA A 53 -10.92 9.48 -4.15
N LEU A 54 -11.47 8.52 -4.91
CA LEU A 54 -12.69 8.71 -5.70
C LEU A 54 -13.98 8.58 -4.88
N GLY A 55 -13.89 8.35 -3.56
CA GLY A 55 -15.05 8.17 -2.68
C GLY A 55 -15.86 6.90 -2.96
N GLN A 56 -15.27 5.90 -3.62
CA GLN A 56 -15.91 4.63 -3.94
C GLN A 56 -15.94 3.67 -2.75
N ILE A 57 -15.02 3.85 -1.81
CA ILE A 57 -14.95 3.14 -0.54
C ILE A 57 -14.74 4.14 0.59
N THR A 58 -15.13 3.73 1.80
CA THR A 58 -14.94 4.46 3.06
C THR A 58 -13.56 4.19 3.67
N ASN A 59 -13.19 4.95 4.71
CA ASN A 59 -11.96 4.72 5.49
C ASN A 59 -11.95 3.31 6.12
N ASP A 60 -13.09 2.83 6.59
CA ASP A 60 -13.20 1.51 7.21
C ASP A 60 -13.07 0.38 6.18
N GLU A 61 -13.69 0.53 5.00
CA GLU A 61 -13.50 -0.41 3.89
C GLU A 61 -12.05 -0.42 3.38
N LEU A 62 -11.39 0.74 3.32
CA LEU A 62 -9.95 0.80 3.00
C LEU A 62 -9.12 0.06 4.04
N ARG A 63 -9.44 0.19 5.34
CA ARG A 63 -8.78 -0.55 6.42
C ARG A 63 -8.92 -2.05 6.22
N GLU A 64 -10.15 -2.53 6.04
CA GLU A 64 -10.44 -3.97 5.87
C GLU A 64 -9.69 -4.55 4.66
N LEU A 65 -9.73 -3.87 3.52
CA LEU A 65 -9.03 -4.32 2.30
C LEU A 65 -7.51 -4.41 2.50
N MET A 66 -6.93 -3.47 3.26
CA MET A 66 -5.51 -3.49 3.57
C MET A 66 -5.14 -4.56 4.60
N GLU A 67 -5.99 -4.83 5.58
CA GLU A 67 -5.82 -5.95 6.52
C GLU A 67 -5.90 -7.30 5.81
N ASP A 68 -6.86 -7.47 4.89
CA ASP A 68 -6.96 -8.65 4.03
C ASP A 68 -5.70 -8.85 3.18
N LEU A 69 -5.15 -7.77 2.63
CA LEU A 69 -3.91 -7.79 1.86
C LEU A 69 -2.70 -8.24 2.71
N VAL A 70 -2.63 -7.78 3.97
CA VAL A 70 -1.61 -8.21 4.94
C VAL A 70 -1.71 -9.70 5.20
N ASP A 71 -2.92 -10.20 5.43
CA ASP A 71 -3.13 -11.60 5.76
C ASP A 71 -2.88 -12.53 4.56
N LEU A 72 -3.27 -12.10 3.36
CA LEU A 72 -2.90 -12.75 2.11
C LEU A 72 -1.38 -12.86 1.98
N ASN A 73 -0.66 -11.79 2.33
CA ASN A 73 0.79 -11.82 2.28
C ASN A 73 1.40 -12.74 3.34
N LYS A 74 0.93 -12.70 4.59
CA LYS A 74 1.38 -13.67 5.61
C LYS A 74 1.22 -15.11 5.11
N MET A 75 0.14 -15.42 4.41
CA MET A 75 -0.08 -16.74 3.82
C MET A 75 0.94 -17.08 2.72
N GLN A 76 1.28 -16.13 1.85
CA GLN A 76 2.29 -16.33 0.80
C GLN A 76 3.72 -16.36 1.36
N PHE A 77 3.98 -15.62 2.44
CA PHE A 77 5.25 -15.55 3.14
C PHE A 77 5.72 -16.92 3.63
N HIS A 78 4.80 -17.76 4.11
CA HIS A 78 5.11 -19.13 4.51
C HIS A 78 5.66 -20.00 3.37
N LYS A 79 5.38 -19.65 2.11
CA LYS A 79 5.79 -20.39 0.90
C LYS A 79 7.12 -19.92 0.31
N LEU A 80 7.73 -18.83 0.82
CA LEU A 80 8.93 -18.21 0.24
C LEU A 80 10.24 -18.70 0.87
N SER A 81 11.36 -18.51 0.16
CA SER A 81 12.71 -18.69 0.71
C SER A 81 13.08 -17.56 1.69
N VAL A 82 14.00 -17.82 2.62
CA VAL A 82 14.38 -16.88 3.71
C VAL A 82 14.80 -15.51 3.20
N SER A 83 15.53 -15.41 2.09
CA SER A 83 15.96 -14.12 1.52
C SER A 83 14.82 -13.35 0.84
N ALA A 84 13.87 -14.06 0.22
CA ALA A 84 12.69 -13.45 -0.37
C ALA A 84 11.69 -12.98 0.70
N LYS A 85 11.64 -13.69 1.85
CA LYS A 85 10.85 -13.31 3.02
C LYS A 85 11.19 -11.91 3.50
N VAL A 86 12.46 -11.62 3.82
CA VAL A 86 12.87 -10.33 4.41
C VAL A 86 12.46 -9.13 3.54
N ARG A 87 12.67 -9.22 2.22
CA ARG A 87 12.33 -8.12 1.30
C ARG A 87 10.82 -7.93 1.20
N ALA A 88 10.07 -9.03 1.12
CA ALA A 88 8.62 -9.02 1.06
C ALA A 88 7.99 -8.51 2.36
N GLU A 89 8.53 -8.92 3.51
CA GLU A 89 8.13 -8.44 4.83
C GLU A 89 8.32 -6.93 4.94
N ARG A 90 9.48 -6.43 4.50
CA ARG A 90 9.78 -4.99 4.53
C ARG A 90 8.77 -4.19 3.71
N ILE A 91 8.50 -4.61 2.47
CA ILE A 91 7.57 -3.90 1.59
C ILE A 91 6.15 -3.99 2.14
N ALA A 92 5.72 -5.17 2.57
CA ALA A 92 4.38 -5.38 3.07
C ALA A 92 4.09 -4.65 4.38
N ASN A 93 4.99 -4.79 5.36
CA ASN A 93 4.85 -4.13 6.63
C ASN A 93 4.95 -2.62 6.43
N GLY A 94 5.83 -2.14 5.55
CA GLY A 94 5.90 -0.73 5.21
C GLY A 94 4.61 -0.21 4.59
N ILE A 95 4.05 -0.92 3.61
CA ILE A 95 2.80 -0.51 2.94
C ILE A 95 1.67 -0.48 3.96
N SER A 96 1.58 -1.52 4.78
CA SER A 96 0.48 -1.66 5.74
C SER A 96 0.60 -0.66 6.86
N ASP A 97 1.80 -0.40 7.37
CA ASP A 97 2.04 0.62 8.40
C ASP A 97 1.74 2.02 7.84
N LEU A 98 2.22 2.34 6.65
CA LEU A 98 1.96 3.65 6.04
C LEU A 98 0.48 3.85 5.74
N VAL A 99 -0.25 2.85 5.27
CA VAL A 99 -1.68 3.01 4.98
C VAL A 99 -2.52 2.96 6.26
N LEU A 100 -2.34 1.94 7.10
CA LEU A 100 -3.20 1.71 8.27
C LEU A 100 -2.91 2.69 9.41
N ASN A 101 -1.64 3.03 9.64
CA ASN A 101 -1.26 3.84 10.80
C ASN A 101 -0.99 5.31 10.45
N ARG A 102 -0.59 5.62 9.20
CA ARG A 102 -0.37 7.02 8.79
C ARG A 102 -1.52 7.55 7.94
N LEU A 103 -1.79 6.98 6.77
CA LEU A 103 -2.79 7.51 5.84
C LEU A 103 -4.16 7.59 6.50
N LEU A 104 -4.65 6.49 7.09
CA LEU A 104 -5.95 6.47 7.80
C LEU A 104 -6.01 7.39 9.02
N ALA A 105 -4.89 7.77 9.62
CA ALA A 105 -4.88 8.71 10.75
C ALA A 105 -5.05 10.17 10.29
N LEU A 106 -4.87 10.44 8.99
CA LEU A 106 -4.86 11.76 8.40
C LEU A 106 -6.14 12.10 7.61
N ILE A 107 -6.99 11.10 7.33
CA ILE A 107 -8.21 11.21 6.51
C ILE A 107 -9.48 10.76 7.23
#